data_AF-A0A9N9M882-F1
#
_entry.id   AF-A0A9N9M882-F1
#
_cell.length_a   1.000
_cell.length_b   1.000
_cell.length_c   1.000
_cell.angle_alpha   90.00
_cell.angle_beta   90.00
_cell.angle_gamma   90.00
#
_symmetry.space_group_name_H-M   'P 1'
#
loop_
_entity.id
_entity.type
_entity.pdbx_description
1 polymer ?
#
loop_
_entity_poly.entity_id
_entity_poly.type
_entity_poly.pdbx_seq_one_letter_code
_entity_poly.pdbx_strand_id
1 'polypeptide(L)'
;MADENESRVNIHLDVNNGLERVTELIETRLVESGWKDEVRLACQKLLIENKDSKVDDLIEVLTPKARAMVPDSVKKDLLNEITAILSNMEKAGYTKTLENK
;
A
#
# COMPACT_ATOMS: atom_id res chain seq x y z
N MET A 1 -9.98 -25.42 -5.11
CA MET A 1 -9.87 -24.43 -6.21
C MET A 1 -9.58 -23.03 -5.70
N ALA A 2 -10.27 -22.50 -4.67
CA ALA A 2 -9.92 -21.20 -4.07
C ALA A 2 -8.53 -21.19 -3.40
N ASP A 3 -8.23 -22.23 -2.63
CA ASP A 3 -6.96 -22.43 -1.89
C ASP A 3 -5.71 -22.42 -2.80
N GLU A 4 -5.84 -22.95 -4.01
CA GLU A 4 -4.75 -23.03 -5.00
C GLU A 4 -4.48 -21.66 -5.64
N ASN A 5 -5.52 -20.82 -5.79
CA ASN A 5 -5.35 -19.47 -6.33
C ASN A 5 -4.67 -18.56 -5.30
N GLU A 6 -5.09 -18.61 -4.03
CA GLU A 6 -4.44 -17.87 -2.95
C GLU A 6 -2.97 -18.30 -2.79
N SER A 7 -2.70 -19.60 -2.86
CA SER A 7 -1.32 -20.14 -2.79
C SER A 7 -0.45 -19.65 -3.94
N ARG A 8 -0.97 -19.59 -5.17
CA ARG A 8 -0.24 -19.11 -6.35
C ARG A 8 0.03 -17.61 -6.30
N VAL A 9 -0.93 -16.83 -5.81
CA VAL A 9 -0.76 -15.39 -5.59
C VAL A 9 0.33 -15.14 -4.56
N ASN A 10 0.31 -15.86 -3.43
CA ASN A 10 1.31 -15.69 -2.37
C ASN A 10 2.73 -16.03 -2.85
N ILE A 11 2.90 -17.16 -3.55
CA ILE A 11 4.21 -17.56 -4.10
C ILE A 11 4.71 -16.54 -5.13
N HIS A 12 3.84 -16.00 -5.99
CA HIS A 12 4.27 -15.02 -6.98
C HIS A 12 4.65 -13.67 -6.36
N LEU A 13 3.90 -13.23 -5.35
CA LEU A 13 4.21 -12.02 -4.58
C LEU A 13 5.57 -12.13 -3.87
N ASP A 14 5.89 -13.33 -3.38
CA ASP A 14 7.17 -13.66 -2.76
C ASP A 14 8.32 -13.69 -3.80
N VAL A 15 8.13 -14.40 -4.92
CA VAL A 15 9.15 -14.57 -5.98
C VAL A 15 9.46 -13.28 -6.74
N ASN A 16 8.49 -12.37 -6.89
CA ASN A 16 8.67 -11.12 -7.64
C ASN A 16 8.92 -9.90 -6.74
N ASN A 17 9.11 -10.13 -5.44
CA ASN A 17 9.18 -9.08 -4.43
C ASN A 17 8.02 -8.07 -4.58
N GLY A 18 6.84 -8.56 -4.97
CA GLY A 18 5.70 -7.70 -5.30
C GLY A 18 5.26 -6.86 -4.10
N LEU A 19 5.32 -7.45 -2.90
CA LEU A 19 5.05 -6.72 -1.65
C LEU A 19 6.11 -5.66 -1.34
N GLU A 20 7.39 -5.93 -1.59
CA GLU A 20 8.46 -4.94 -1.38
C GLU A 20 8.31 -3.77 -2.34
N ARG A 21 8.06 -4.04 -3.63
CA ARG A 21 7.82 -3.01 -4.65
C ARG A 21 6.64 -2.12 -4.32
N VAL A 22 5.53 -2.71 -3.86
CA VAL A 22 4.34 -1.97 -3.41
C VAL A 22 4.65 -1.13 -2.18
N THR A 23 5.44 -1.67 -1.25
CA THR A 23 5.84 -0.98 -0.01
C THR A 23 6.74 0.22 -0.31
N GLU A 24 7.79 0.04 -1.11
CA GLU A 24 8.68 1.14 -1.53
C GLU A 24 7.93 2.23 -2.31
N LEU A 25 7.03 1.83 -3.21
CA LEU A 25 6.23 2.78 -3.97
C LEU A 25 5.36 3.65 -3.06
N ILE A 26 4.66 3.04 -2.09
CA ILE A 26 3.80 3.80 -1.19
C ILE A 26 4.60 4.68 -0.23
N GLU A 27 5.72 4.20 0.29
CA GLU A 27 6.60 5.03 1.12
C GLU A 27 7.09 6.26 0.36
N THR A 28 7.52 6.06 -0.89
CA THR A 28 7.98 7.15 -1.76
C THR A 28 6.86 8.15 -2.04
N ARG A 29 5.67 7.67 -2.45
CA ARG A 29 4.53 8.55 -2.77
C ARG A 29 3.95 9.28 -1.58
N LEU A 30 3.92 8.65 -0.39
CA LEU A 30 3.48 9.33 0.83
C LEU A 30 4.44 10.45 1.26
N VAL A 31 5.74 10.29 0.99
CA VAL A 31 6.72 11.36 1.23
C VAL A 31 6.55 12.47 0.21
N GLU A 32 6.48 12.15 -1.09
CA GLU A 32 6.33 13.14 -2.16
C GLU A 32 5.00 13.91 -2.10
N SER A 33 3.93 13.27 -1.63
CA SER A 33 2.63 13.94 -1.46
C SER A 33 2.56 14.84 -0.23
N GLY A 34 3.63 14.93 0.58
CA GLY A 34 3.65 15.68 1.83
C GLY A 34 2.82 15.06 2.96
N TRP A 35 2.32 13.83 2.78
CA TRP A 35 1.47 13.17 3.78
C TRP A 35 2.21 12.97 5.11
N LYS A 36 3.49 12.60 5.04
CA LYS A 36 4.33 12.42 6.23
C LYS A 36 4.40 13.69 7.08
N ASP A 37 4.53 14.85 6.45
CA ASP A 37 4.58 16.15 7.13
C ASP A 37 3.21 16.54 7.69
N GLU A 38 2.14 16.33 6.94
CA GLU A 38 0.75 16.53 7.38
C GLU A 38 0.42 15.69 8.63
N VAL A 39 0.81 14.41 8.66
CA VAL A 39 0.65 13.53 9.83
C VAL A 39 1.47 14.02 11.01
N ARG A 40 2.71 14.49 10.77
CA ARG A 40 3.55 15.07 11.82
C ARG A 40 2.92 16.33 12.42
N LEU A 41 2.35 17.21 11.58
CA LEU A 41 1.64 18.40 12.04
C LEU A 41 0.37 18.04 12.82
N ALA A 42 -0.38 17.04 12.37
CA ALA A 42 -1.55 16.53 13.09
C ALA A 42 -1.16 15.97 14.47
N CYS A 43 -0.05 15.22 14.56
CA CYS A 43 0.48 14.71 15.83
C CYS A 43 0.89 15.85 16.77
N GLN A 44 1.60 16.87 16.28
CA GLN A 44 1.98 18.03 17.10
C GLN A 44 0.75 18.77 17.63
N LYS A 45 -0.30 18.96 16.80
CA LYS A 45 -1.54 19.58 17.26
C LYS A 45 -2.20 18.78 18.38
N LEU A 46 -2.29 17.46 18.24
CA LEU A 46 -2.84 16.59 19.28
C LEU A 46 -2.06 16.67 20.59
N LEU A 47 -0.72 16.76 20.52
CA LEU A 47 0.14 16.89 21.71
C LEU A 47 0.00 18.26 22.39
N ILE A 48 -0.24 19.33 21.63
CA ILE A 48 -0.50 20.67 22.19
C ILE A 48 -1.89 20.71 22.85
N GLU A 49 -2.89 20.10 22.21
CA GLU A 49 -4.26 20.02 22.73
C GLU A 49 -4.35 19.10 23.96
N ASN A 50 -3.58 18.01 24.00
CA ASN A 50 -3.56 17.05 25.09
C ASN A 50 -2.12 16.77 25.56
N LYS A 51 -1.66 17.56 26.53
CA LYS A 51 -0.28 17.51 27.05
C LYS A 51 0.05 16.27 27.89
N ASP A 52 -0.97 15.59 28.41
CA ASP A 52 -0.84 14.41 29.29
C ASP A 52 -1.18 13.07 28.58
N SER A 53 -1.36 13.08 27.26
CA SER A 53 -1.67 11.86 26.50
C SER A 53 -0.49 10.90 26.43
N LYS A 54 -0.75 9.60 26.61
CA LYS A 54 0.25 8.56 26.37
C LYS A 54 0.44 8.36 24.86
N VAL A 55 1.58 7.77 24.50
CA VAL A 55 1.90 7.45 23.11
C VAL A 55 0.86 6.51 22.50
N ASP A 56 0.40 5.50 23.24
CA ASP A 56 -0.65 4.59 22.78
C ASP A 56 -1.97 5.32 22.47
N ASP A 57 -2.43 6.19 23.38
CA ASP A 57 -3.64 7.00 23.15
C ASP A 57 -3.51 7.90 21.91
N LEU A 58 -2.32 8.47 21.70
CA LEU A 58 -2.03 9.28 20.51
C LEU A 58 -2.06 8.44 19.24
N ILE A 59 -1.56 7.20 19.26
CA ILE A 59 -1.59 6.29 18.11
C ILE A 59 -3.05 5.93 17.77
N GLU A 60 -3.86 5.59 18.77
CA GLU A 60 -5.28 5.23 18.56
C GLU A 60 -6.07 6.36 17.87
N VAL A 61 -5.76 7.62 18.20
CA VAL A 61 -6.41 8.78 17.57
C VAL A 61 -5.75 9.16 16.23
N LEU A 62 -4.42 9.11 16.16
CA LEU A 62 -3.67 9.60 14.99
C LEU A 62 -3.74 8.61 13.82
N THR A 63 -3.67 7.31 14.05
CA THR A 63 -3.67 6.29 12.99
C THR A 63 -4.88 6.37 12.06
N PRO A 64 -6.15 6.39 12.53
CA PRO A 64 -7.30 6.51 11.64
C PRO A 64 -7.32 7.86 10.90
N LYS A 65 -6.89 8.95 11.56
CA LYS A 65 -6.80 10.28 10.94
C LYS A 65 -5.75 10.32 9.83
N ALA A 66 -4.56 9.79 10.10
CA ALA A 66 -3.48 9.66 9.14
C ALA A 66 -3.92 8.83 7.92
N ARG A 67 -4.60 7.70 8.13
CA ARG A 67 -5.14 6.88 7.02
C ARG A 67 -6.17 7.64 6.17
N ALA A 68 -7.01 8.46 6.79
CA ALA A 68 -7.98 9.29 6.07
C ALA A 68 -7.33 10.43 5.27
N MET A 69 -6.17 10.93 5.73
CA MET A 69 -5.40 12.00 5.08
C MET A 69 -4.62 11.52 3.84
N VAL A 70 -4.59 10.21 3.55
CA VAL A 70 -3.91 9.71 2.35
C VAL A 70 -4.60 10.26 1.09
N PRO A 71 -3.87 10.97 0.21
CA PRO A 71 -4.46 11.54 -1.01
C PRO A 71 -4.99 10.47 -1.96
N ASP A 72 -6.07 10.79 -2.69
CA ASP A 72 -6.67 9.85 -3.65
C ASP A 72 -5.76 9.55 -4.84
N SER A 73 -4.80 10.43 -5.16
CA SER A 73 -3.74 10.15 -6.14
C SER A 73 -2.88 8.97 -5.69
N VAL A 74 -2.40 8.99 -4.44
CA VAL A 74 -1.58 7.91 -3.86
C VAL A 74 -2.35 6.58 -3.82
N LYS A 75 -3.64 6.62 -3.47
CA LYS A 75 -4.50 5.42 -3.48
C LYS A 75 -4.63 4.83 -4.89
N LYS A 76 -4.78 5.68 -5.92
CA LYS A 76 -4.86 5.25 -7.32
C LYS A 76 -3.54 4.66 -7.80
N ASP A 77 -2.42 5.28 -7.48
CA ASP A 77 -1.09 4.77 -7.83
C ASP A 77 -0.84 3.40 -7.19
N LEU A 78 -1.20 3.24 -5.91
CA LEU A 78 -1.13 1.96 -5.21
C LEU A 78 -2.00 0.89 -5.89
N LEU A 79 -3.26 1.24 -6.19
CA LEU A 79 -4.18 0.32 -6.87
C LEU A 79 -3.65 -0.08 -8.25
N ASN A 80 -3.07 0.85 -9.00
CA ASN A 80 -2.50 0.61 -10.31
C ASN A 80 -1.30 -0.34 -10.22
N GLU A 81 -0.39 -0.16 -9.26
CA GLU A 81 0.76 -1.05 -9.08
C GLU A 81 0.32 -2.45 -8.65
N ILE A 82 -0.63 -2.56 -7.69
CA ILE A 82 -1.21 -3.85 -7.32
C ILE A 82 -1.84 -4.51 -8.55
N THR A 83 -2.65 -3.79 -9.30
CA THR A 83 -3.27 -4.29 -10.54
C THR A 83 -2.21 -4.72 -11.55
N ALA A 84 -1.12 -3.98 -11.72
CA ALA A 84 -0.02 -4.32 -12.62
C ALA A 84 0.69 -5.62 -12.20
N ILE A 85 0.95 -5.80 -10.90
CA ILE A 85 1.51 -7.04 -10.34
C ILE A 85 0.54 -8.21 -10.58
N LEU A 86 -0.75 -8.01 -10.34
CA LEU A 86 -1.77 -9.04 -10.57
C LEU A 86 -1.91 -9.39 -12.06
N SER A 87 -1.94 -8.42 -12.96
CA SER A 87 -1.99 -8.65 -14.41
C SER A 87 -0.70 -9.28 -14.95
N ASN A 88 0.45 -9.03 -14.30
CA ASN A 88 1.69 -9.73 -14.64
C ASN A 88 1.64 -11.22 -14.27
N MET A 89 0.85 -11.61 -13.25
CA MET A 89 0.58 -13.03 -12.97
C MET A 89 -0.17 -13.73 -14.11
N GLU A 90 -1.15 -13.05 -14.72
CA GLU A 90 -1.89 -13.62 -15.86
C GLU A 90 -0.97 -13.87 -17.06
N LYS A 91 -0.02 -12.97 -17.32
CA LYS A 91 0.97 -13.10 -18.40
C LYS A 91 2.00 -14.20 -18.12
N ALA A 92 2.43 -14.35 -16.87
CA ALA A 92 3.31 -15.46 -16.46
C ALA A 92 2.63 -16.85 -16.58
N GLY A 93 1.29 -16.89 -16.68
CA GLY A 93 0.49 -18.09 -16.93
C GLY A 93 0.00 -18.28 -18.37
N TYR A 94 0.28 -17.36 -19.32
CA TYR A 94 -0.19 -17.45 -20.70
C TYR A 94 0.85 -16.95 -21.73
N THR A 95 1.80 -17.84 -22.05
CA THR A 95 2.42 -17.92 -23.38
C THR A 95 2.37 -19.36 -23.88
N LYS A 96 1.16 -19.94 -24.00
CA LYS A 96 0.97 -21.05 -24.92
C LYS A 96 -0.40 -20.96 -25.57
N THR A 97 -0.39 -21.01 -26.90
CA THR A 97 -1.52 -21.27 -27.80
C THR A 97 -2.28 -20.06 -28.35
N LEU A 98 -1.63 -19.15 -29.07
CA LEU A 98 -2.28 -18.42 -30.18
C LEU A 98 -1.27 -18.10 -31.32
N GLU A 99 -0.46 -19.08 -31.73
CA GLU A 99 0.19 -19.05 -33.05
C GLU A 99 0.13 -20.46 -33.65
N ASN A 100 -1.02 -20.81 -34.21
CA ASN A 100 -1.12 -21.83 -35.25
C ASN A 100 -2.37 -21.50 -36.07
N LYS A 101 -2.16 -20.81 -37.19
CA LYS A 101 -3.05 -20.81 -38.34
C LYS A 101 -2.29 -21.37 -39.52
#